data_AF-A0A9P4L7K8-F1
#
_entry.id   AF-A0A9P4L7K8-F1
#
_cell.length_a   1.000
_cell.length_b   1.000
_cell.length_c   1.000
_cell.angle_alpha   90.00
_cell.angle_beta   90.00
_cell.angle_gamma   90.00
#
_symmetry.space_group_name_H-M   'P 1'
#
loop_
_entity.id
_entity.type
_entity.pdbx_description
1 polymer ?
#
loop_
_entity_poly.entity_id
_entity_poly.type
_entity_poly.pdbx_seq_one_letter_code
_entity_poly.pdbx_strand_id
1 'polypeptide(L)'
;MTSVRSPFATPTERLATYFDVAQPRATFEDRDIDDVALLLEQCGHVASTCPRTYILFRTIGHLDILEQLVKVGFSDQWFPVETRSLPSFLEPSVKAAVVQQQGIILTKSLDLENGRHRHFVAEEALPFEILGRLGSSGYGQVDRIVSKTSSRQYALKRIRRRAAFGNSSSREAVKGFLTEMKIMRNLKPAYCSVYWQLHGQELSRPGYVPSCGDGSRYLQRTSL
;
A
#
# COMPACT_ATOMS: atom_id res chain seq x y z
N MET A 1 -8.79 -11.32 21.05
CA MET A 1 -7.88 -11.92 22.03
C MET A 1 -6.48 -11.40 21.73
N THR A 2 -5.91 -10.61 22.64
CA THR A 2 -4.60 -9.98 22.47
C THR A 2 -3.50 -11.02 22.67
N SER A 3 -2.81 -11.38 21.58
CA SER A 3 -1.58 -12.18 21.64
C SER A 3 -0.58 -11.48 22.55
N VAL A 4 -0.25 -12.11 23.67
CA VAL A 4 0.74 -11.63 24.64
C VAL A 4 2.11 -11.70 23.96
N ARG A 5 2.61 -10.55 23.51
CA ARG A 5 3.95 -10.42 22.91
C ARG A 5 5.00 -10.73 24.00
N SER A 6 5.61 -11.91 23.95
CA SER A 6 6.75 -12.26 24.79
C SER A 6 7.96 -11.38 24.38
N PRO A 7 8.57 -10.62 25.30
CA PRO A 7 9.69 -9.74 25.00
C PRO A 7 10.99 -10.50 24.64
N PHE A 8 11.00 -11.83 24.74
CA PHE A 8 12.17 -12.67 24.45
C PHE A 8 12.03 -13.51 23.19
N ALA A 9 10.92 -13.40 22.46
CA ALA A 9 10.71 -14.21 21.27
C ALA A 9 11.66 -13.80 20.13
N THR A 10 12.34 -14.77 19.53
CA THR A 10 13.23 -14.53 18.38
C THR A 10 12.43 -13.97 17.19
N PRO A 11 13.05 -13.24 16.25
CA PRO A 11 12.34 -12.79 15.04
C PRO A 11 11.66 -13.94 14.28
N THR A 12 12.29 -15.12 14.24
CA THR A 12 11.74 -16.33 13.63
C THR A 12 10.50 -16.84 14.36
N GLU A 13 10.51 -16.89 15.69
CA GLU A 13 9.34 -17.28 16.49
C GLU A 13 8.16 -16.32 16.29
N ARG A 14 8.45 -15.00 16.32
CA ARG A 14 7.45 -13.96 16.04
C ARG A 14 6.87 -14.10 14.64
N LEU A 15 7.70 -14.36 13.63
CA LEU A 15 7.25 -14.59 12.27
C LEU A 15 6.34 -15.83 12.17
N ALA A 16 6.66 -16.92 12.89
CA ALA A 16 5.83 -18.13 12.90
C ALA A 16 4.41 -17.87 13.44
N THR A 17 4.22 -16.94 14.38
CA THR A 17 2.89 -16.60 14.92
C THR A 17 1.89 -16.08 13.89
N TYR A 18 2.34 -15.59 12.74
CA TYR A 18 1.45 -15.14 11.66
C TYR A 18 0.85 -16.29 10.85
N PHE A 19 1.41 -17.50 10.97
CA PHE A 19 1.09 -18.66 10.15
C PHE A 19 0.65 -19.86 10.99
N ASP A 20 0.00 -19.60 12.13
CA ASP A 20 -0.54 -20.66 12.99
C ASP A 20 -1.61 -21.48 12.23
N VAL A 21 -1.34 -22.76 12.06
CA VAL A 21 -2.24 -23.71 11.36
C VAL A 21 -3.55 -23.90 12.11
N ALA A 22 -3.54 -23.72 13.44
CA ALA A 22 -4.76 -23.83 14.25
C ALA A 22 -5.72 -22.65 14.04
N GLN A 23 -5.21 -21.48 13.61
CA GLN A 23 -6.00 -20.28 13.37
C GLN A 23 -5.55 -19.58 12.08
N PRO A 24 -5.91 -20.13 10.91
CA PRO A 24 -5.54 -19.55 9.63
C PRO A 24 -6.14 -18.14 9.49
N ARG A 25 -5.30 -17.17 9.14
CA ARG A 25 -5.74 -15.79 8.90
C ARG A 25 -6.53 -15.72 7.60
N ALA A 26 -7.73 -15.14 7.68
CA ALA A 26 -8.55 -14.88 6.50
C ALA A 26 -7.96 -13.78 5.61
N THR A 27 -7.31 -12.77 6.22
CA THR A 27 -6.71 -11.62 5.53
C THR A 27 -5.52 -11.07 6.32
N PHE A 28 -4.57 -10.47 5.63
CA PHE A 28 -3.47 -9.68 6.19
C PHE A 28 -3.72 -8.19 5.93
N GLU A 29 -3.53 -7.37 6.96
CA GLU A 29 -3.54 -5.91 6.80
C GLU A 29 -2.14 -5.39 6.42
N ASP A 30 -2.06 -4.16 5.93
CA ASP A 30 -0.77 -3.56 5.56
C ASP A 30 0.20 -3.48 6.75
N ARG A 31 -0.32 -3.31 7.97
CA ARG A 31 0.49 -3.38 9.19
C ARG A 31 1.07 -4.78 9.43
N ASP A 32 0.30 -5.83 9.18
CA ASP A 32 0.79 -7.20 9.33
C ASP A 32 1.90 -7.48 8.31
N ILE A 33 1.71 -7.00 7.08
CA ILE A 33 2.67 -7.15 5.99
C ILE A 33 3.97 -6.40 6.30
N ASP A 34 3.88 -5.17 6.82
CA ASP A 34 5.03 -4.40 7.28
C ASP A 34 5.77 -5.10 8.43
N ASP A 35 5.03 -5.62 9.43
CA ASP A 35 5.62 -6.37 10.55
C ASP A 35 6.33 -7.65 10.03
N VAL A 36 5.74 -8.36 9.06
CA VAL A 36 6.36 -9.53 8.42
C VAL A 36 7.62 -9.13 7.66
N ALA A 37 7.60 -8.03 6.91
CA ALA A 37 8.77 -7.54 6.17
C ALA A 37 9.96 -7.27 7.10
N LEU A 38 9.70 -6.57 8.21
CA LEU A 38 10.71 -6.27 9.23
C LEU A 38 11.27 -7.57 9.86
N LEU A 39 10.41 -8.53 10.17
CA LEU A 39 10.85 -9.81 10.73
C LEU A 39 11.69 -10.62 9.74
N LEU A 40 11.33 -10.61 8.45
CA LEU A 40 12.11 -11.24 7.38
C LEU A 40 13.48 -10.58 7.23
N GLU A 41 13.55 -9.26 7.29
CA GLU A 41 14.80 -8.50 7.26
C GLU A 41 15.71 -8.85 8.45
N GLN A 42 15.14 -8.92 9.67
CA GLN A 42 15.87 -9.33 10.87
C GLN A 42 16.39 -10.78 10.78
N CYS A 43 15.73 -11.64 10.01
CA CYS A 43 16.19 -13.00 9.74
C CYS A 43 17.19 -13.08 8.57
N GLY A 44 17.49 -11.97 7.88
CA GLY A 44 18.31 -11.97 6.66
C GLY A 44 17.66 -12.71 5.47
N HIS A 45 16.33 -12.84 5.48
CA HIS A 45 15.59 -13.62 4.49
C HIS A 45 15.44 -12.85 3.16
N VAL A 46 15.70 -13.51 2.03
CA VAL A 46 15.65 -12.90 0.68
C VAL A 46 14.31 -12.28 0.30
N ALA A 47 13.25 -12.68 0.99
CA ALA A 47 11.88 -12.25 0.75
C ALA A 47 11.46 -11.02 1.56
N SER A 48 12.37 -10.41 2.32
CA SER A 48 12.12 -9.13 3.01
C SER A 48 11.63 -8.03 2.06
N THR A 49 12.04 -8.09 0.78
CA THR A 49 11.62 -7.16 -0.27
C THR A 49 10.28 -7.50 -0.94
N CYS A 50 9.73 -8.69 -0.68
CA CYS A 50 8.46 -9.15 -1.24
C CYS A 50 7.61 -9.89 -0.18
N PRO A 51 7.28 -9.21 0.94
CA PRO A 51 6.59 -9.83 2.06
C PRO A 51 5.22 -10.41 1.70
N ARG A 52 4.48 -9.83 0.74
CA ARG A 52 3.18 -10.40 0.31
C ARG A 52 3.38 -11.71 -0.44
N THR A 53 4.41 -11.77 -1.29
CA THR A 53 4.81 -13.00 -1.97
C THR A 53 5.20 -14.07 -0.95
N TYR A 54 6.01 -13.71 0.06
CA TYR A 54 6.34 -14.62 1.16
C TYR A 54 5.10 -15.15 1.88
N ILE A 55 4.18 -14.26 2.29
CA ILE A 55 2.95 -14.64 2.99
C ILE A 55 2.15 -15.63 2.16
N LEU A 56 1.89 -15.32 0.89
CA LEU A 56 1.07 -16.16 0.02
C LEU A 56 1.69 -17.55 -0.18
N PHE A 57 2.98 -17.61 -0.52
CA PHE A 57 3.68 -18.88 -0.77
C PHE A 57 3.85 -19.71 0.51
N ARG A 58 4.00 -19.07 1.67
CA ARG A 58 3.98 -19.74 2.97
C ARG A 58 2.60 -20.31 3.29
N THR A 59 1.52 -19.57 3.00
CA THR A 59 0.15 -20.02 3.26
C THR A 59 -0.26 -21.20 2.39
N ILE A 60 0.18 -21.26 1.13
CA ILE A 60 -0.12 -22.41 0.24
C ILE A 60 0.86 -23.59 0.44
N GLY A 61 1.86 -23.47 1.30
CA GLY A 61 2.82 -24.54 1.59
C GLY A 61 3.91 -24.76 0.52
N HIS A 62 4.21 -23.74 -0.29
CA HIS A 62 5.19 -23.81 -1.39
C HIS A 62 6.32 -22.78 -1.22
N LEU A 63 6.89 -22.69 -0.02
CA LEU A 63 7.93 -21.71 0.30
C LEU A 63 9.27 -22.03 -0.40
N ASP A 64 9.49 -23.28 -0.77
CA ASP A 64 10.65 -23.80 -1.50
C ASP A 64 10.85 -23.09 -2.86
N ILE A 65 9.77 -22.59 -3.46
CA ILE A 65 9.79 -21.95 -4.78
C ILE A 65 10.14 -20.45 -4.70
N LEU A 66 10.15 -19.87 -3.50
CA LEU A 66 10.24 -18.43 -3.31
C LEU A 66 11.56 -17.83 -3.82
N GLU A 67 12.68 -18.52 -3.62
CA GLU A 67 13.98 -18.06 -4.14
C GLU A 67 14.00 -18.00 -5.66
N GLN A 68 13.38 -18.98 -6.33
CA GLN A 68 13.27 -19.01 -7.78
C GLN A 68 12.39 -17.86 -8.29
N LEU A 69 11.30 -17.54 -7.57
CA LEU A 69 10.44 -16.39 -7.88
C LEU A 69 11.19 -15.05 -7.77
N VAL A 70 11.93 -14.86 -6.69
CA VAL A 70 12.77 -13.66 -6.49
C VAL A 70 13.81 -13.55 -7.61
N LYS A 71 14.45 -14.68 -7.99
CA LYS A 71 15.45 -14.72 -9.06
C LYS A 71 14.90 -14.30 -10.43
N VAL A 72 13.63 -14.61 -10.74
CA VAL A 72 12.98 -14.16 -11.99
C VAL A 72 12.40 -12.75 -11.89
N GLY A 73 12.60 -12.05 -10.77
CA GLY A 73 12.12 -10.69 -10.56
C GLY A 73 10.62 -10.60 -10.18
N PHE A 74 10.01 -11.71 -9.76
CA PHE A 74 8.65 -11.69 -9.26
C PHE A 74 8.59 -10.88 -7.96
N SER A 75 7.64 -9.94 -7.87
CA SER A 75 7.55 -8.99 -6.76
C SER A 75 6.10 -8.66 -6.42
N ASP A 76 5.88 -8.13 -5.23
CA ASP A 76 4.55 -7.84 -4.68
C ASP A 76 3.69 -6.93 -5.58
N GLN A 77 4.31 -6.05 -6.38
CA GLN A 77 3.61 -5.19 -7.35
C GLN A 77 2.89 -5.97 -8.47
N TRP A 78 3.15 -7.27 -8.63
CA TRP A 78 2.51 -8.10 -9.66
C TRP A 78 1.10 -8.53 -9.26
N PHE A 79 0.74 -8.42 -7.98
CA PHE A 79 -0.60 -8.75 -7.53
C PHE A 79 -1.61 -7.64 -7.89
N PRO A 80 -2.85 -8.01 -8.28
CA PRO A 80 -3.37 -9.37 -8.43
C PRO A 80 -2.87 -10.07 -9.70
N VAL A 81 -2.66 -11.39 -9.60
CA VAL A 81 -2.15 -12.25 -10.69
C VAL A 81 -3.23 -13.16 -11.24
N GLU A 82 -3.09 -13.51 -12.52
CA GLU A 82 -3.84 -14.57 -13.18
C GLU A 82 -2.91 -15.75 -13.51
N THR A 83 -3.48 -16.95 -13.70
CA THR A 83 -2.73 -18.18 -14.03
C THR A 83 -1.75 -17.98 -15.20
N ARG A 84 -2.15 -17.20 -16.22
CA ARG A 84 -1.31 -16.91 -17.41
C ARG A 84 -0.16 -15.94 -17.13
N SER A 85 -0.27 -15.10 -16.10
CA SER A 85 0.77 -14.12 -15.73
C SER A 85 1.82 -14.70 -14.80
N LEU A 86 1.57 -15.89 -14.24
CA LEU A 86 2.48 -16.58 -13.34
C LEU A 86 3.61 -17.28 -14.12
N PRO A 87 4.84 -17.31 -13.59
CA PRO A 87 5.98 -17.93 -14.25
C PRO A 87 5.71 -19.35 -14.74
N SER A 88 6.26 -19.72 -15.90
CA SER A 88 6.01 -21.00 -16.56
C SER A 88 6.52 -22.21 -15.77
N PHE A 89 7.53 -22.03 -14.92
CA PHE A 89 8.09 -23.10 -14.08
C PHE A 89 7.17 -23.52 -12.93
N LEU A 90 6.12 -22.75 -12.63
CA LEU A 90 5.16 -23.11 -11.59
C LEU A 90 4.21 -24.20 -12.10
N GLU A 91 4.05 -25.25 -11.29
CA GLU A 91 3.07 -26.30 -11.53
C GLU A 91 1.65 -25.72 -11.66
N PRO A 92 0.77 -26.29 -12.52
CA PRO A 92 -0.59 -25.80 -12.69
C PRO A 92 -1.41 -25.78 -11.39
N SER A 93 -1.19 -26.75 -10.51
CA SER A 93 -1.81 -26.83 -9.19
C SER A 93 -1.40 -25.65 -8.29
N VAL A 94 -0.12 -25.31 -8.27
CA VAL A 94 0.42 -24.17 -7.52
C VAL A 94 -0.13 -22.86 -8.07
N LYS A 95 -0.19 -22.71 -9.40
CA LYS A 95 -0.78 -21.53 -10.03
C LYS A 95 -2.25 -21.34 -9.64
N ALA A 96 -3.03 -22.43 -9.65
CA ALA A 96 -4.42 -22.40 -9.23
C ALA A 96 -4.56 -22.00 -7.75
N ALA A 97 -3.72 -22.56 -6.87
CA ALA A 97 -3.71 -22.21 -5.45
C ALA A 97 -3.35 -20.73 -5.21
N VAL A 98 -2.34 -20.21 -5.91
CA VAL A 98 -1.96 -18.78 -5.87
C VAL A 98 -3.15 -17.90 -6.25
N VAL A 99 -3.81 -18.20 -7.37
CA VAL A 99 -4.94 -17.38 -7.85
C VAL A 99 -6.12 -17.43 -6.88
N GLN A 100 -6.38 -18.58 -6.27
CA GLN A 100 -7.46 -18.76 -5.29
C GLN A 100 -7.16 -18.08 -3.95
N GLN A 101 -5.90 -18.09 -3.50
CA GLN A 101 -5.52 -17.62 -2.16
C GLN A 101 -4.97 -16.19 -2.13
N GLN A 102 -4.65 -15.57 -3.27
CA GLN A 102 -4.08 -14.21 -3.30
C GLN A 102 -4.95 -13.18 -2.56
N GLY A 103 -6.26 -13.41 -2.41
CA GLY A 103 -7.17 -12.52 -1.68
C GLY A 103 -6.71 -12.18 -0.27
N ILE A 104 -5.92 -13.05 0.38
CA ILE A 104 -5.42 -12.83 1.74
C ILE A 104 -4.41 -11.67 1.83
N ILE A 105 -3.76 -11.30 0.71
CA ILE A 105 -2.73 -10.23 0.65
C ILE A 105 -3.17 -8.99 -0.14
N LEU A 106 -4.39 -8.97 -0.68
CA LEU A 106 -4.88 -7.85 -1.48
C LEU A 106 -5.39 -6.72 -0.58
N THR A 107 -4.48 -5.80 -0.24
CA THR A 107 -4.76 -4.64 0.61
C THR A 107 -5.00 -3.35 -0.19
N LYS A 108 -5.47 -2.28 0.48
CA LYS A 108 -5.65 -0.96 -0.13
C LYS A 108 -4.36 -0.41 -0.73
N SER A 109 -3.20 -0.79 -0.19
CA SER A 109 -1.90 -0.38 -0.69
C SER A 109 -1.64 -0.86 -2.12
N LEU A 110 -2.07 -2.06 -2.48
CA LEU A 110 -1.94 -2.56 -3.86
C LEU A 110 -2.87 -1.82 -4.83
N ASP A 111 -4.08 -1.47 -4.40
CA ASP A 111 -4.97 -0.65 -5.22
C ASP A 111 -4.37 0.73 -5.50
N LEU A 112 -3.72 1.31 -4.49
CA LEU A 112 -3.01 2.56 -4.62
C LEU A 112 -1.77 2.45 -5.52
N GLU A 113 -1.10 1.30 -5.64
CA GLU A 113 -0.07 1.16 -6.70
C GLU A 113 -0.69 1.07 -8.10
N ASN A 114 -1.91 0.52 -8.20
CA ASN A 114 -2.58 0.17 -9.46
C ASN A 114 -3.46 1.26 -10.07
N GLY A 115 -3.38 2.50 -9.60
CA GLY A 115 -4.12 3.63 -10.20
C GLY A 115 -5.45 3.91 -9.52
N ARG A 116 -5.83 3.13 -8.50
CA ARG A 116 -7.14 3.22 -7.86
C ARG A 116 -7.13 4.17 -6.67
N HIS A 117 -8.21 4.92 -6.55
CA HIS A 117 -8.40 5.84 -5.44
C HIS A 117 -8.78 5.06 -4.18
N ARG A 118 -8.14 5.38 -3.06
CA ARG A 118 -8.40 4.75 -1.77
C ARG A 118 -8.50 5.79 -0.67
N HIS A 119 -9.35 5.50 0.31
CA HIS A 119 -9.53 6.30 1.52
C HIS A 119 -8.71 5.71 2.65
N PHE A 120 -7.95 6.57 3.34
CA PHE A 120 -7.15 6.22 4.50
C PHE A 120 -7.62 7.06 5.67
N VAL A 121 -7.96 6.41 6.79
CA VAL A 121 -8.30 7.14 8.04
C VAL A 121 -7.04 7.74 8.67
N ALA A 122 -7.20 8.72 9.57
CA ALA A 122 -6.09 9.51 10.09
C ALA A 122 -4.97 8.69 10.78
N GLU A 123 -5.34 7.56 11.38
CA GLU A 123 -4.43 6.65 12.09
C GLU A 123 -4.06 5.41 11.25
N GLU A 124 -4.54 5.32 10.01
CA GLU A 124 -4.19 4.22 9.12
C GLU A 124 -2.75 4.37 8.65
N ALA A 125 -2.00 3.27 8.71
CA ALA A 125 -0.65 3.22 8.15
C ALA A 125 -0.72 3.51 6.64
N LEU A 126 0.12 4.43 6.17
CA LEU A 126 0.18 4.74 4.75
C LEU A 126 1.12 3.76 4.03
N PRO A 127 0.80 3.37 2.79
CA PRO A 127 1.63 2.51 1.91
C PRO A 127 3.00 3.06 1.51
N PHE A 128 3.46 4.14 2.12
CA PHE A 128 4.65 4.85 1.69
C PHE A 128 5.28 5.59 2.87
N GLU A 129 6.56 5.86 2.71
CA GLU A 129 7.36 6.64 3.65
C GLU A 129 7.70 7.98 3.05
N ILE A 130 7.64 9.04 3.85
CA ILE A 130 8.00 10.39 3.42
C ILE A 130 9.50 10.56 3.62
N LEU A 131 10.22 10.74 2.52
CA LEU A 131 11.68 10.91 2.50
C LEU A 131 12.12 12.37 2.68
N GLY A 132 11.27 13.33 2.31
CA GLY A 132 11.59 14.75 2.48
C GLY A 132 10.65 15.67 1.70
N ARG A 133 10.73 16.97 1.93
CA ARG A 133 9.93 17.97 1.19
C ARG A 133 10.61 18.33 -0.12
N LEU A 134 9.88 18.29 -1.23
CA LEU A 134 10.32 18.78 -2.55
C LEU A 134 9.94 20.26 -2.77
N GLY A 135 8.81 20.70 -2.23
CA GLY A 135 8.38 22.09 -2.34
C GLY A 135 7.05 22.40 -1.66
N SER A 136 6.67 23.68 -1.65
CA SER A 136 5.38 24.14 -1.14
C SER A 136 4.87 25.33 -1.92
N SER A 137 3.54 25.42 -2.06
CA SER A 137 2.82 26.54 -2.70
C SER A 137 1.57 26.89 -1.89
N GLY A 138 0.87 27.97 -2.26
CA GLY A 138 -0.40 28.35 -1.61
C GLY A 138 -1.46 27.24 -1.63
N TYR A 139 -1.41 26.35 -2.61
CA TYR A 139 -2.36 25.25 -2.78
C TYR A 139 -1.96 23.96 -2.06
N GLY A 140 -0.74 23.84 -1.53
CA GLY A 140 -0.29 22.61 -0.90
C GLY A 140 1.21 22.40 -0.78
N GLN A 141 1.60 21.18 -0.41
CA GLN A 141 2.98 20.74 -0.24
C GLN A 141 3.26 19.56 -1.17
N VAL A 142 4.48 19.48 -1.68
CA VAL A 142 4.99 18.33 -2.44
C VAL A 142 6.12 17.69 -1.65
N ASP A 143 6.01 16.39 -1.42
CA ASP A 143 6.95 15.58 -0.67
C ASP A 143 7.53 14.46 -1.54
N ARG A 144 8.81 14.12 -1.38
CA ARG A 144 9.41 12.90 -1.91
C ARG A 144 8.98 11.74 -1.02
N ILE A 145 8.48 10.67 -1.63
CA ILE A 145 8.09 9.45 -0.91
C ILE A 145 8.73 8.23 -1.54
N VAL A 146 8.77 7.12 -0.82
CA VAL A 146 9.02 5.78 -1.35
C VAL A 146 7.85 4.87 -1.03
N SER A 147 7.37 4.11 -2.02
CA SER A 147 6.35 3.09 -1.81
C SER A 147 6.91 1.89 -1.08
N LYS A 148 6.16 1.38 -0.10
CA LYS A 148 6.48 0.13 0.60
C LYS A 148 6.23 -1.12 -0.24
N THR A 149 5.38 -1.03 -1.27
CA THR A 149 5.04 -2.18 -2.12
C THR A 149 5.98 -2.31 -3.32
N SER A 150 6.29 -1.20 -4.00
CA SER A 150 7.13 -1.23 -5.21
C SER A 150 8.57 -0.77 -4.96
N SER A 151 8.89 -0.25 -3.77
CA SER A 151 10.18 0.41 -3.46
C SER A 151 10.54 1.55 -4.41
N ARG A 152 9.56 2.08 -5.16
CA ARG A 152 9.73 3.18 -6.11
C ARG A 152 9.54 4.52 -5.42
N GLN A 153 10.29 5.53 -5.88
CA GLN A 153 10.14 6.89 -5.39
C GLN A 153 9.08 7.66 -6.18
N TYR A 154 8.32 8.50 -5.47
CA TYR A 154 7.26 9.33 -6.03
C TYR A 154 7.23 10.74 -5.41
N ALA A 155 6.43 11.64 -5.97
CA ALA A 155 6.22 13.01 -5.49
C ALA A 155 4.78 13.20 -4.95
N LEU A 156 4.59 13.08 -3.64
CA LEU A 156 3.32 13.27 -2.92
C LEU A 156 2.88 14.74 -2.91
N LYS A 157 1.90 15.13 -3.75
CA LYS A 157 1.28 16.47 -3.68
C LYS A 157 0.06 16.50 -2.76
N ARG A 158 0.24 17.03 -1.55
CA ARG A 158 -0.81 17.22 -0.54
C ARG A 158 -1.52 18.55 -0.76
N ILE A 159 -2.82 18.50 -1.03
CA ILE A 159 -3.65 19.68 -1.29
C ILE A 159 -4.52 19.99 -0.07
N ARG A 160 -4.51 21.24 0.40
CA ARG A 160 -5.40 21.66 1.49
C ARG A 160 -6.81 21.80 0.96
N ARG A 161 -7.77 21.07 1.55
CA ARG A 161 -9.16 21.05 1.06
C ARG A 161 -9.76 22.46 0.97
N ARG A 162 -9.59 23.29 2.00
CA ARG A 162 -10.09 24.68 1.99
C ARG A 162 -9.43 25.56 0.92
N ALA A 163 -8.16 25.33 0.62
CA ALA A 163 -7.44 26.11 -0.39
C ALA A 163 -7.85 25.73 -1.82
N ALA A 164 -8.19 24.46 -2.06
CA ALA A 164 -8.59 23.97 -3.38
C ALA A 164 -10.10 24.04 -3.65
N PHE A 165 -10.92 23.90 -2.61
CA PHE A 165 -12.37 23.77 -2.75
C PHE A 165 -13.17 24.81 -1.94
N GLY A 166 -12.49 25.78 -1.31
CA GLY A 166 -13.15 26.82 -0.50
C GLY A 166 -13.83 26.27 0.78
N ASN A 167 -14.64 27.13 1.41
CA ASN A 167 -15.42 26.78 2.60
C ASN A 167 -16.64 25.93 2.27
N SER A 168 -17.27 26.18 1.12
CA SER A 168 -18.30 25.35 0.53
C SER A 168 -17.62 24.39 -0.44
N SER A 169 -17.37 23.15 -0.01
CA SER A 169 -16.90 22.05 -0.87
C SER A 169 -17.95 21.75 -1.94
N SER A 170 -18.12 22.66 -2.90
CA SER A 170 -19.16 22.59 -3.91
C SER A 170 -18.92 21.36 -4.78
N ARG A 171 -20.00 20.69 -5.14
CA ARG A 171 -19.96 19.50 -5.98
C ARG A 171 -19.27 19.82 -7.31
N GLU A 172 -19.39 21.05 -7.76
CA GLU A 172 -18.80 21.64 -8.95
C GLU A 172 -17.28 21.74 -8.85
N ALA A 173 -16.75 22.22 -7.71
CA ALA A 173 -15.30 22.32 -7.52
C ALA A 173 -14.63 20.93 -7.47
N VAL A 174 -15.27 19.97 -6.79
CA VAL A 174 -14.81 18.57 -6.78
C VAL A 174 -14.90 17.96 -8.18
N LYS A 175 -15.99 18.22 -8.94
CA LYS A 175 -16.16 17.73 -10.31
C LYS A 175 -15.11 18.33 -11.26
N GLY A 176 -14.81 19.62 -11.13
CA GLY A 176 -13.76 20.30 -11.89
C GLY A 176 -12.40 19.66 -11.65
N PHE A 177 -12.04 19.46 -10.38
CA PHE A 177 -10.79 18.77 -10.01
C PHE A 177 -10.70 17.34 -10.55
N LEU A 178 -11.76 16.53 -10.42
CA LEU A 178 -11.79 15.19 -10.99
C LEU A 178 -11.68 15.19 -12.52
N THR A 179 -12.21 16.22 -13.19
CA THR A 179 -12.10 16.38 -14.64
C THR A 179 -10.66 16.73 -15.03
N GLU A 180 -10.03 17.67 -14.33
CA GLU A 180 -8.61 18.00 -14.51
C GLU A 180 -7.73 16.77 -14.34
N MET A 181 -7.92 16.01 -13.25
CA MET A 181 -7.23 14.76 -12.98
C MET A 181 -7.39 13.73 -14.10
N LYS A 182 -8.60 13.61 -14.67
CA LYS A 182 -8.88 12.72 -15.80
C LYS A 182 -8.15 13.18 -17.07
N ILE A 183 -8.10 14.49 -17.33
CA ILE A 183 -7.35 15.05 -18.46
C ILE A 183 -5.86 14.76 -18.29
N MET A 184 -5.29 15.06 -17.11
CA MET A 184 -3.87 14.83 -16.83
C MET A 184 -3.47 13.37 -16.97
N ARG A 185 -4.33 12.44 -16.53
CA ARG A 185 -4.10 10.99 -16.71
C ARG A 185 -4.00 10.57 -18.19
N ASN A 186 -4.69 11.26 -19.08
CA ASN A 186 -4.76 10.93 -20.51
C ASN A 186 -3.66 11.63 -21.35
N LEU A 187 -2.87 12.53 -20.75
CA LEU A 187 -1.72 13.12 -21.42
C LEU A 187 -0.59 12.09 -21.55
N LYS A 188 0.13 12.10 -22.68
CA LYS A 188 1.17 11.11 -22.97
C LYS A 188 2.25 11.07 -21.87
N PRO A 189 2.81 9.88 -21.55
CA PRO A 189 3.74 9.70 -20.42
C PRO A 189 5.05 10.47 -20.52
N ALA A 190 5.40 11.00 -21.69
CA ALA A 190 6.66 11.71 -21.91
C ALA A 190 6.75 13.05 -21.15
N TYR A 191 5.63 13.60 -20.64
CA TYR A 191 5.61 14.96 -20.08
C TYR A 191 4.75 15.18 -18.83
N CYS A 192 4.07 14.16 -18.28
CA CYS A 192 3.10 14.40 -17.20
C CYS A 192 3.13 13.39 -16.05
N SER A 193 3.19 13.95 -14.84
CA SER A 193 2.97 13.31 -13.55
C SER A 193 1.60 12.62 -13.47
N VAL A 194 1.53 11.41 -12.93
CA VAL A 194 0.26 10.72 -12.62
C VAL A 194 -0.21 11.15 -11.23
N TYR A 195 -1.48 10.93 -10.84
CA TYR A 195 -2.03 11.46 -9.59
C TYR A 195 -2.84 10.43 -8.81
N TRP A 196 -2.96 10.68 -7.51
CA TRP A 196 -3.60 9.85 -6.49
C TRP A 196 -4.37 10.74 -5.51
N GLN A 197 -5.51 10.29 -5.01
CA GLN A 197 -6.34 11.07 -4.09
C GLN A 197 -6.67 10.23 -2.86
N LEU A 198 -6.31 10.73 -1.66
CA LEU A 198 -6.78 10.19 -0.39
C LEU A 198 -7.77 11.20 0.21
N HIS A 199 -8.93 10.72 0.61
CA HIS A 199 -9.83 11.50 1.47
C HIS A 199 -9.69 10.97 2.89
N GLY A 200 -9.76 11.87 3.88
CA GLY A 200 -10.09 11.57 5.26
C GLY A 200 -11.46 12.16 5.55
N GLN A 201 -12.31 11.46 6.30
CA GLN A 201 -13.50 12.03 6.92
C GLN A 201 -13.37 11.82 8.43
N GLU A 202 -13.63 12.89 9.20
CA GLU A 202 -13.69 12.89 10.64
C GLU A 202 -15.08 12.40 11.09
N LEU A 203 -15.14 11.44 12.03
CA LEU A 203 -16.39 11.01 12.65
C LEU A 203 -16.74 11.97 13.79
N SER A 204 -17.82 12.72 13.62
CA SER A 204 -18.39 13.59 14.64
C SER A 204 -18.85 12.78 15.87
N ARG A 205 -18.32 13.11 17.07
CA ARG A 205 -18.98 12.86 18.36
C ARG A 205 -19.47 14.20 18.96
N PRO A 206 -20.62 14.22 19.65
CA PRO A 206 -21.20 15.46 20.15
C PRO A 206 -20.47 15.93 21.42
N GLY A 207 -20.03 17.20 21.43
CA GLY A 207 -19.68 17.90 22.67
C GLY A 207 -18.22 18.32 22.88
N TYR A 208 -17.36 18.32 21.85
CA TYR A 208 -16.01 18.87 21.99
C TYR A 208 -15.74 19.92 20.91
N VAL A 209 -15.26 21.10 21.32
CA VAL A 209 -14.74 22.13 20.43
C VAL A 209 -13.22 22.00 20.42
N PRO A 210 -12.60 21.47 19.35
CA PRO A 210 -11.17 21.67 19.15
C PRO A 210 -10.88 22.60 17.96
N SER A 211 -10.07 23.61 18.29
CA SER A 211 -9.12 24.31 17.43
C SER A 211 -8.76 23.53 16.15
N CYS A 212 -9.10 24.12 15.01
CA CYS A 212 -9.00 23.57 13.66
C CYS A 212 -7.57 23.16 13.27
N GLY A 213 -7.34 21.86 13.18
CA GLY A 213 -6.17 21.27 12.52
C GLY A 213 -6.57 19.97 11.87
N ASP A 214 -7.13 20.02 10.66
CA ASP A 214 -7.57 18.81 9.95
C ASP A 214 -6.98 18.72 8.54
N GLY A 215 -6.35 17.60 8.23
CA GLY A 215 -5.43 17.41 7.12
C GLY A 215 -5.81 16.22 6.24
N SER A 216 -6.43 16.47 5.08
CA SER A 216 -6.56 15.47 4.01
C SER A 216 -5.27 15.38 3.17
N ARG A 217 -4.87 14.17 2.79
CA ARG A 217 -3.60 13.87 2.10
C ARG A 217 -3.89 13.49 0.63
N TYR A 218 -3.23 14.12 -0.33
CA TYR A 218 -3.36 13.76 -1.76
C TYR A 218 -1.98 13.37 -2.25
N LEU A 219 -1.90 12.47 -3.23
CA LEU A 219 -0.67 11.85 -3.71
C LEU A 219 -0.47 12.19 -5.20
N GLN A 220 0.76 12.37 -5.63
CA GLN A 220 1.09 12.57 -7.03
C GLN A 220 2.24 11.60 -7.37
N ARG A 221 2.30 11.17 -8.61
CA ARG A 221 3.35 10.35 -9.22
C ARG A 221 4.14 11.31 -10.09
N THR A 222 5.36 11.57 -9.69
CA THR A 222 6.40 12.07 -10.58
C THR A 222 7.55 11.11 -10.38
N SER A 223 7.94 10.40 -11.43
CA SER A 223 9.22 9.70 -11.44
C SER A 223 10.30 10.78 -11.35
N LEU A 224 11.17 10.71 -10.35
CA LEU A 224 12.38 11.52 -10.31
C LEU A 224 13.41 10.95 -11.29
#